data_AF-A0A920VVL9-F1
#
_entry.id   AF-A0A920VVL9-F1
#
_cell.length_a   1.000
_cell.length_b   1.000
_cell.length_c   1.000
_cell.angle_alpha   90.00
_cell.angle_beta   90.00
_cell.angle_gamma   90.00
#
_symmetry.space_group_name_H-M   'P 1'
#
loop_
_entity.id
_entity.type
_entity.pdbx_description
1 polymer ?
#
loop_
_entity_poly.entity_id
_entity_poly.type
_entity_poly.pdbx_seq_one_letter_code
_entity_poly.pdbx_strand_id
1 'polypeptide(L)'
;MNKEILKSIVFFCLLLILSRLIPHPPNFTPLIAGAIFLPFLIKDKWLIICLPILCLLISDFFLGFHTVMIWTYGSFFLIGLMASQFSSTKLTTLNGL
;
A
#
# COMPACT_ATOMS: atom_id res chain seq x y z
N MET A 1 4.37 -3.26 -18.06
CA MET A 1 4.71 -2.17 -17.12
C MET A 1 6.13 -1.70 -17.45
N ASN A 2 6.37 -0.40 -17.57
CA ASN A 2 7.70 0.12 -17.95
C ASN A 2 8.72 -0.22 -16.85
N LYS A 3 9.97 -0.57 -17.22
CA LYS A 3 11.00 -0.98 -16.26
C LYS A 3 11.28 0.10 -15.21
N GLU A 4 11.18 1.36 -15.61
CA GLU A 4 11.37 2.51 -14.73
C GLU A 4 10.23 2.66 -13.70
N ILE A 5 8.97 2.36 -14.07
CA ILE A 5 7.82 2.39 -13.14
C ILE A 5 7.96 1.27 -12.10
N LEU A 6 8.41 0.09 -12.52
CA LEU A 6 8.65 -1.04 -11.61
C LEU A 6 9.73 -0.69 -10.57
N LYS A 7 10.84 -0.06 -10.98
CA LYS A 7 11.88 0.39 -10.05
C LYS A 7 11.34 1.39 -9.03
N SER A 8 10.53 2.36 -9.45
CA SER A 8 9.93 3.34 -8.53
C SER A 8 9.01 2.69 -7.49
N ILE A 9 8.19 1.69 -7.89
CA ILE A 9 7.32 0.96 -6.97
C ILE A 9 8.14 0.16 -5.94
N VAL A 10 9.21 -0.50 -6.40
CA VAL A 10 10.11 -1.27 -5.52
C VAL A 10 10.84 -0.35 -4.54
N PHE A 11 11.37 0.78 -5.02
CA PHE A 11 12.02 1.78 -4.17
C PHE A 11 11.05 2.33 -3.11
N PHE A 12 9.81 2.62 -3.52
CA PHE A 12 8.77 3.06 -2.61
C PHE A 12 8.46 1.99 -1.55
N CYS A 13 8.26 0.72 -1.94
CA CYS A 13 8.07 -0.39 -0.99
C CYS A 13 9.22 -0.51 0.02
N LEU A 14 10.47 -0.39 -0.44
CA LEU A 14 11.65 -0.42 0.43
C LEU A 14 11.60 0.67 1.51
N LEU A 15 11.26 1.91 1.13
CA LEU A 15 11.08 3.01 2.09
C LEU A 15 9.96 2.74 3.10
N LEU A 16 8.84 2.16 2.63
CA LEU A 16 7.72 1.81 3.50
C LEU A 16 8.09 0.76 4.55
N ILE A 17 8.86 -0.26 4.15
CA ILE A 17 9.37 -1.30 5.05
C ILE A 17 10.31 -0.69 6.08
N LEU A 18 11.29 0.12 5.66
CA LEU A 18 12.20 0.81 6.57
C LEU A 18 11.46 1.71 7.56
N SER A 19 10.41 2.39 7.12
CA SER A 19 9.60 3.26 7.99
C SER A 19 8.87 2.50 9.09
N ARG A 20 8.55 1.20 8.94
CA ARG A 20 7.92 0.38 10.00
C ARG A 20 8.95 -0.17 11.00
N LEU A 21 10.23 -0.23 10.63
CA LEU A 21 11.29 -0.62 11.57
C LEU A 21 11.60 0.48 12.60
N ILE A 22 11.35 1.74 12.24
CA ILE A 22 11.44 2.86 13.18
C ILE A 22 10.24 2.78 14.12
N PRO A 23 10.41 2.91 15.45
CA PRO A 23 9.31 2.90 16.39
C PRO A 23 8.38 4.10 16.14
N HIS A 24 7.31 3.87 15.38
CA HIS A 24 6.26 4.84 15.11
C HIS A 24 5.01 4.51 15.94
N PRO A 25 4.10 5.48 16.13
CA PRO A 25 2.78 5.20 16.66
C PRO A 25 2.02 4.18 15.79
N PRO A 26 1.23 3.28 16.38
CA PRO A 26 0.41 2.34 15.63
C PRO A 26 -0.53 3.12 14.70
N ASN A 27 -0.61 2.68 13.43
CA ASN A 27 -1.45 3.25 12.36
C ASN A 27 -0.95 4.54 11.68
N PHE A 28 0.15 5.18 12.13
CA PHE A 28 0.71 6.35 11.45
C PHE A 28 1.81 5.96 10.47
N THR A 29 1.48 5.09 9.52
CA THR A 29 2.46 4.47 8.62
C THR A 29 2.33 5.03 7.20
N PRO A 30 3.45 5.38 6.53
CA PRO A 30 3.44 5.73 5.11
C PRO A 30 2.81 4.65 4.21
N LEU A 31 2.71 3.41 4.72
CA LEU A 31 2.12 2.26 4.04
C LEU A 31 0.63 2.47 3.72
N ILE A 32 -0.14 3.14 4.60
CA ILE A 32 -1.56 3.44 4.35
C ILE A 32 -1.70 4.42 3.18
N ALA A 33 -0.88 5.48 3.16
CA ALA A 33 -0.86 6.44 2.06
C ALA A 33 -0.48 5.76 0.74
N GLY A 34 0.50 4.84 0.77
CA GLY A 34 0.87 4.01 -0.37
C GLY A 34 -0.26 3.13 -0.88
N ALA A 35 -0.98 2.45 0.02
CA ALA A 35 -2.11 1.58 -0.34
C ALA A 35 -3.25 2.35 -1.02
N ILE A 36 -3.55 3.58 -0.55
CA ILE A 36 -4.57 4.45 -1.15
C ILE A 36 -4.11 5.03 -2.50
N PHE A 37 -2.81 5.27 -2.67
CA PHE A 37 -2.26 5.85 -3.91
C PHE A 37 -2.01 4.80 -5.01
N LEU A 38 -1.87 3.53 -4.65
CA LEU A 38 -1.69 2.40 -5.56
C LEU A 38 -2.68 2.30 -6.75
N PRO A 39 -4.01 2.50 -6.59
CA PRO A 39 -4.97 2.49 -7.70
C PRO A 39 -4.73 3.55 -8.78
N PHE A 40 -3.94 4.60 -8.48
CA PHE A 40 -3.55 5.62 -9.47
C PHE A 40 -2.33 5.19 -10.30
N LEU A 41 -1.51 4.27 -9.79
CA LEU A 41 -0.30 3.77 -10.44
C LEU A 41 -0.56 2.47 -11.23
N ILE A 42 -1.47 1.63 -10.73
CA ILE A 42 -1.71 0.28 -11.24
C ILE A 42 -3.20 0.14 -11.60
N LYS A 43 -3.50 -0.48 -12.74
CA LYS A 43 -4.89 -0.74 -13.18
C LYS A 43 -5.45 -2.08 -12.66
N ASP A 44 -4.56 -3.01 -12.33
CA ASP A 44 -4.93 -4.34 -11.87
C ASP A 44 -5.38 -4.34 -10.41
N LYS A 45 -6.68 -4.60 -10.19
CA LYS A 45 -7.31 -4.64 -8.86
C LYS A 45 -6.63 -5.61 -7.89
N TRP A 46 -6.18 -6.76 -8.40
CA TRP A 46 -5.47 -7.76 -7.60
C TRP A 46 -4.12 -7.25 -7.11
N LEU A 47 -3.36 -6.54 -7.95
CA LEU A 47 -2.08 -5.95 -7.55
C LEU A 47 -2.27 -4.85 -6.50
N ILE A 48 -3.33 -4.05 -6.61
CA ILE A 48 -3.66 -3.01 -5.64
C ILE A 48 -3.87 -3.60 -4.23
N ILE A 49 -4.53 -4.75 -4.15
CA ILE A 49 -4.82 -5.43 -2.88
C ILE A 49 -3.60 -6.23 -2.38
N CYS A 50 -2.88 -6.90 -3.27
CA CYS A 50 -1.76 -7.76 -2.88
C CYS A 50 -0.53 -6.98 -2.40
N LEU A 51 -0.22 -5.81 -2.99
CA LEU A 51 1.01 -5.08 -2.67
C LEU A 51 1.10 -4.64 -1.19
N PRO A 52 0.06 -4.01 -0.60
CA PRO A 52 0.09 -3.60 0.80
C PRO A 52 0.20 -4.81 1.73
N ILE A 53 -0.48 -5.92 1.40
CA ILE A 53 -0.44 -7.16 2.18
C ILE A 53 0.94 -7.81 2.13
N LEU A 54 1.58 -7.84 0.95
CA LEU A 54 2.96 -8.32 0.82
C LEU A 54 3.93 -7.46 1.63
N CYS A 55 3.76 -6.14 1.60
CA CYS A 55 4.61 -5.21 2.34
C CYS A 55 4.43 -5.39 3.86
N LEU A 56 3.20 -5.59 4.34
CA LEU A 56 2.91 -5.97 5.73
C LEU A 56 3.61 -7.29 6.10
N LEU A 57 3.46 -8.33 5.28
CA LEU A 57 4.04 -9.65 5.53
C LEU A 57 5.57 -9.60 5.63
N ILE A 58 6.21 -8.87 4.70
CA ILE A 58 7.67 -8.71 4.71
C ILE A 58 8.12 -7.96 5.96
N SER A 59 7.46 -6.85 6.31
CA SER A 59 7.85 -6.06 7.48
C SER A 59 7.57 -6.77 8.81
N ASP A 60 6.46 -7.51 8.92
CA ASP A 60 6.14 -8.29 10.12
C ASP A 60 7.09 -9.49 10.31
N PHE A 61 7.67 -10.03 9.23
CA PHE A 61 8.73 -11.03 9.33
C PHE A 61 9.97 -10.49 10.09
N PHE A 62 10.27 -9.20 9.98
CA PHE A 62 11.36 -8.55 10.72
C PHE A 62 10.96 -8.11 12.14
N LEU A 63 9.72 -7.69 12.35
CA LEU A 63 9.22 -7.20 13.66
C LEU A 63 8.81 -8.32 14.62
N GLY A 64 8.48 -9.52 14.10
CA GLY A 64 7.98 -10.65 14.87
C GLY A 64 6.45 -10.67 14.98
N PHE A 65 5.89 -11.88 15.07
CA PHE A 65 4.45 -12.12 15.12
C PHE A 65 3.84 -11.66 16.45
N HIS A 66 2.77 -10.87 16.38
CA HIS A 66 2.09 -10.31 17.54
C HIS A 66 0.56 -10.37 17.38
N THR A 67 -0.17 -10.39 18.49
CA THR A 67 -1.63 -10.63 18.52
C THR A 67 -2.47 -9.59 17.77
N VAL A 68 -1.97 -8.35 17.67
CA VAL A 68 -2.67 -7.27 16.95
C VAL A 68 -2.56 -7.37 15.42
N MET A 69 -1.78 -8.31 14.88
CA MET A 69 -1.61 -8.44 13.43
C MET A 69 -2.93 -8.74 12.72
N ILE A 70 -3.82 -9.55 13.32
CA ILE A 70 -5.06 -9.94 12.65
C ILE A 70 -5.91 -8.70 12.28
N TRP A 71 -5.86 -7.68 13.13
CA TRP A 71 -6.55 -6.40 12.93
C TRP A 71 -5.87 -5.51 11.90
N THR A 72 -4.54 -5.52 11.82
CA THR A 72 -3.81 -4.75 10.81
C THR A 72 -4.02 -5.33 9.41
N TYR A 73 -3.94 -6.65 9.24
CA TYR A 73 -4.20 -7.31 7.94
C TYR A 73 -5.64 -7.11 7.49
N GLY A 74 -6.61 -7.25 8.40
CA GLY A 74 -8.02 -6.99 8.10
C GLY A 74 -8.27 -5.56 7.62
N SER A 75 -7.67 -4.59 8.30
CA SER A 75 -7.78 -3.16 7.94
C SER A 75 -7.16 -2.89 6.57
N PHE A 76 -5.96 -3.40 6.30
CA PHE A 76 -5.29 -3.21 5.00
C PHE A 76 -6.00 -3.92 3.85
N PHE A 77 -6.62 -5.07 4.11
CA PHE A 77 -7.46 -5.75 3.13
C PHE A 77 -8.68 -4.89 2.76
N LEU A 78 -9.37 -4.32 3.75
CA LEU A 78 -10.49 -3.39 3.52
C LEU A 78 -10.05 -2.12 2.78
N ILE A 79 -8.91 -1.53 3.17
CA ILE A 79 -8.33 -0.38 2.48
C ILE A 79 -8.02 -0.73 1.02
N GLY A 80 -7.42 -1.90 0.76
CA GLY A 80 -7.14 -2.37 -0.60
C GLY A 80 -8.42 -2.54 -1.43
N LEU A 81 -9.48 -3.11 -0.85
CA LEU A 81 -10.79 -3.22 -1.50
C LEU A 81 -11.36 -1.85 -1.84
N MET A 82 -11.40 -0.93 -0.89
CA MET A 82 -11.90 0.44 -1.12
C MET A 82 -11.04 1.17 -2.16
N ALA A 83 -9.71 1.15 -2.02
CA ALA A 83 -8.78 1.77 -2.95
C ALA A 83 -8.92 1.22 -4.37
N SER A 84 -9.12 -0.10 -4.54
CA SER A 84 -9.32 -0.71 -5.85
C SER A 84 -10.55 -0.17 -6.62
N GLN A 85 -11.57 0.32 -5.90
CA GLN A 85 -12.75 0.95 -6.49
C GLN A 85 -12.45 2.36 -7.02
N PHE A 86 -11.49 3.07 -6.41
CA PHE A 86 -11.07 4.42 -6.82
C PHE A 86 -10.20 4.45 -8.08
N SER A 87 -9.73 3.30 -8.57
CA SER A 87 -8.93 3.19 -9.81
C SER A 87 -9.63 3.76 -11.06
N SER A 88 -10.96 3.96 -11.01
CA SER A 88 -11.76 4.43 -12.14
C SER A 88 -11.96 5.95 -12.20
N THR A 89 -11.56 6.72 -11.18
CA THR A 89 -11.72 8.18 -11.21
C THR A 89 -10.54 8.78 -11.96
N LYS A 90 -10.69 8.82 -13.29
CA LYS A 90 -9.92 9.67 -14.19
C LYS A 90 -9.60 10.99 -13.50
N LEU A 91 -8.31 11.29 -13.29
CA LEU A 91 -7.80 12.63 -12.96
C LEU A 91 -8.34 13.73 -13.92
N THR A 92 -8.95 13.32 -15.03
CA THR A 92 -9.66 14.16 -16.01
C THR A 92 -10.92 14.85 -15.48
N THR A 93 -11.50 14.47 -14.33
CA THR A 93 -12.55 15.29 -13.67
C THR A 93 -12.00 16.45 -12.85
N LEU A 94 -10.72 16.42 -12.46
CA LEU A 94 -10.06 17.55 -11.79
C LEU A 94 -9.57 18.63 -12.76
N ASN A 95 -9.36 18.28 -14.03
CA ASN A 95 -9.11 19.21 -15.13
C ASN A 95 -10.39 19.51 -15.93
N GLY A 96 -11.57 19.38 -15.29
CA GLY A 96 -12.85 19.88 -15.81
C GLY A 96 -13.03 21.40 -15.65
N LEU A 97 -11.91 22.10 -15.43
CA LEU A 97 -11.67 23.53 -15.53
C LEU A 97 -10.33 23.71 -16.27
#